data_AF-A0A7S3X4V3-F1
#
_entry.id   AF-A0A7S3X4V3-F1
#
_cell.length_a   1.000
_cell.length_b   1.000
_cell.length_c   1.000
_cell.angle_alpha   90.00
_cell.angle_beta   90.00
_cell.angle_gamma   90.00
#
_symmetry.space_group_name_H-M   'P 1'
#
loop_
_entity.id
_entity.type
_entity.pdbx_description
1 polymer ?
#
loop_
_entity_poly.entity_id
_entity_poly.type
_entity_poly.pdbx_seq_one_letter_code
_entity_poly.pdbx_strand_id
1 'polypeptide(L)'
;STETRWPAAMMRQAAQHDYDEEARKLWQSLNLPDTGSSVGSSYNDADAVWAHPETKAIFYIGNISIAQNKGMLLSKDIRNIVNCQEAGSENFHEADPKFQYLRFPISLWNRDVRTQTDEGLRLYMQVLFDWVDARLEKGENVMV
;
A
#
# COMPACT_ATOMS: atom_id res chain seq x y z
N SER A 1 11.67 -54.11 -17.72
CA SER A 1 11.83 -53.50 -16.38
C SER A 1 13.23 -52.93 -16.28
N THR A 2 13.35 -51.60 -16.35
CA THR A 2 14.62 -50.88 -16.26
C THR A 2 14.45 -49.80 -15.20
N GLU A 3 15.06 -50.05 -14.04
CA GLU A 3 15.19 -49.09 -12.94
C GLU A 3 16.11 -47.94 -13.37
N THR A 4 15.54 -46.75 -13.51
CA THR A 4 16.32 -45.52 -13.61
C THR A 4 16.66 -45.05 -12.19
N ARG A 5 17.81 -45.49 -11.70
CA ARG A 5 18.41 -45.01 -10.44
C ARG A 5 19.05 -43.65 -10.70
N TRP A 6 18.47 -42.59 -10.15
CA TRP A 6 19.01 -41.23 -10.23
C TRP A 6 20.30 -41.13 -9.40
N PRO A 7 21.41 -40.58 -9.93
CA PRO A 7 22.64 -40.44 -9.17
C PRO A 7 22.50 -39.38 -8.06
N ALA A 8 22.95 -39.72 -6.86
CA ALA A 8 22.94 -38.92 -5.63
C ALA A 8 23.79 -37.63 -5.67
N ALA A 9 24.20 -37.17 -6.86
CA ALA A 9 25.03 -35.99 -7.06
C ALA A 9 24.22 -34.70 -7.28
N MET A 10 22.89 -34.77 -7.38
CA MET A 10 22.00 -33.60 -7.52
C MET A 10 21.42 -33.08 -6.18
N MET A 11 22.00 -33.46 -5.04
CA MET A 11 21.64 -32.94 -3.72
C MET A 11 22.72 -32.05 -3.09
N ARG A 12 23.40 -31.25 -3.92
CA ARG A 12 24.22 -30.15 -3.41
C ARG A 12 23.85 -28.85 -4.13
N GLN A 13 23.39 -27.91 -3.31
CA GLN A 13 23.49 -26.47 -3.53
C GLN A 13 22.33 -25.79 -4.29
N ALA A 14 21.09 -26.05 -3.89
CA ALA A 14 20.12 -24.94 -3.82
C ALA A 14 20.46 -24.14 -2.56
N ALA A 15 21.39 -23.20 -2.71
CA ALA A 15 21.73 -22.24 -1.69
C ALA A 15 20.44 -21.55 -1.25
N GLN A 16 20.06 -21.81 0.00
CA GLN A 16 19.10 -21.06 0.78
C GLN A 16 19.50 -19.59 0.67
N HIS A 17 18.89 -18.88 -0.29
CA HIS A 17 19.05 -17.44 -0.38
C HIS A 17 18.54 -16.89 0.94
N ASP A 18 19.37 -16.09 1.60
CA ASP A 18 19.01 -15.43 2.85
C ASP A 18 18.03 -14.30 2.52
N TYR A 19 16.78 -14.69 2.21
CA TYR A 19 15.67 -13.76 2.03
C TYR A 19 15.41 -12.92 3.28
N ASP A 20 15.93 -13.34 4.45
CA ASP A 20 15.78 -12.61 5.70
C ASP A 20 16.64 -11.35 5.72
N GLU A 21 17.80 -11.33 5.05
CA GLU A 21 18.62 -10.13 4.92
C GLU A 21 17.96 -9.07 4.03
N GLU A 22 17.43 -9.47 2.87
CA GLU A 22 16.73 -8.57 1.95
C GLU A 22 15.38 -8.10 2.52
N ALA A 23 14.67 -8.97 3.25
CA ALA A 23 13.50 -8.57 4.02
C ALA A 23 13.88 -7.54 5.09
N ARG A 24 15.00 -7.70 5.80
CA ARG A 24 15.45 -6.74 6.82
C ARG A 24 15.78 -5.37 6.22
N LYS A 25 16.42 -5.31 5.05
CA LYS A 25 16.65 -4.06 4.32
C LYS A 25 15.34 -3.40 3.90
N LEU A 26 14.39 -4.20 3.42
CA LEU A 26 13.05 -3.73 3.06
C LEU A 26 12.35 -3.15 4.29
N TRP A 27 12.29 -3.87 5.41
CA TRP A 27 11.66 -3.41 6.66
C TRP A 27 12.30 -2.13 7.21
N GLN A 28 13.63 -2.00 7.15
CA GLN A 28 14.33 -0.77 7.52
C GLN A 28 13.93 0.41 6.63
N SER A 29 13.73 0.18 5.33
CA SER A 29 13.30 1.24 4.41
C SER A 29 11.86 1.71 4.62
N LEU A 30 11.00 0.90 5.26
CA LEU A 30 9.61 1.25 5.53
C LEU A 30 9.44 2.23 6.70
N ASN A 31 10.48 2.40 7.54
CA ASN A 31 10.48 3.30 8.71
C ASN A 31 9.29 3.07 9.68
N LEU A 32 8.74 1.86 9.70
CA LEU A 32 7.67 1.45 10.61
C LEU A 32 8.27 0.97 11.95
N PRO A 33 7.56 1.14 13.08
CA PRO A 33 7.98 0.53 14.34
C PRO A 33 7.95 -1.00 14.24
N ASP A 34 8.86 -1.69 14.95
CA ASP A 34 8.98 -3.17 14.99
C ASP A 34 7.67 -3.89 15.38
N THR A 35 6.71 -3.17 15.96
CA THR A 35 5.36 -3.65 16.29
C THR A 35 4.45 -3.83 15.07
N GLY A 36 4.86 -3.39 13.87
CA GLY A 36 4.11 -3.57 12.62
C GLY A 36 4.14 -5.01 12.08
N SER A 37 5.12 -5.81 12.49
CA SER A 37 5.16 -7.25 12.24
C SER A 37 4.51 -8.00 13.40
N SER A 38 3.19 -7.93 13.50
CA SER A 38 2.47 -8.89 14.34
C SER A 38 2.60 -10.27 13.70
N VAL A 39 3.46 -11.09 14.31
CA VAL A 39 3.57 -12.53 14.07
C VAL A 39 2.15 -13.13 14.22
N GLY A 40 1.49 -13.39 13.08
CA GLY A 40 0.24 -14.16 13.02
C GLY A 40 -1.08 -13.46 13.41
N SER A 41 -1.20 -12.13 13.29
CA SER A 41 -2.47 -11.45 13.63
C SER A 41 -3.35 -11.21 12.40
N SER A 42 -4.60 -11.68 12.50
CA SER A 42 -5.82 -11.29 11.77
C SER A 42 -5.71 -10.25 10.64
N TYR A 43 -6.31 -10.56 9.48
CA TYR A 43 -6.68 -9.62 8.41
C TYR A 43 -6.89 -8.18 8.94
N ASN A 44 -5.91 -7.30 8.74
CA ASN A 44 -5.98 -5.91 9.20
C ASN A 44 -6.65 -5.09 8.11
N ASP A 45 -7.70 -4.35 8.45
CA ASP A 45 -8.44 -3.56 7.45
C ASP A 45 -7.66 -2.32 6.97
N ALA A 46 -6.55 -1.97 7.64
CA ALA A 46 -5.57 -1.00 7.16
C ALA A 46 -4.14 -1.38 7.57
N ASP A 47 -3.34 -1.74 6.57
CA ASP A 47 -1.94 -2.09 6.72
C ASP A 47 -1.07 -0.85 6.57
N ALA A 48 -0.26 -0.55 7.59
CA ALA A 48 0.76 0.49 7.50
C ALA A 48 1.89 -0.01 6.60
N VAL A 49 2.16 0.70 5.50
CA VAL A 49 3.17 0.27 4.52
C VAL A 49 4.42 1.14 4.61
N TRP A 50 4.28 2.41 4.99
CA TRP A 50 5.42 3.33 5.09
C TRP A 50 5.15 4.43 6.10
N ALA A 51 6.19 4.91 6.77
CA ALA A 51 6.12 6.13 7.57
C ALA A 51 7.12 7.18 7.09
N HIS A 52 6.65 8.42 7.00
CA HIS A 52 7.45 9.56 6.60
C HIS A 52 8.59 9.80 7.59
N PRO A 53 9.85 9.96 7.13
CA PRO A 53 11.03 9.96 8.00
C PRO A 53 11.02 11.10 9.01
N GLU A 54 10.53 12.28 8.63
CA GLU A 54 10.53 13.49 9.47
C GLU A 54 9.23 13.64 10.26
N THR A 55 8.12 13.80 9.54
CA THR A 55 6.78 14.04 10.11
C THR A 55 6.15 12.85 10.80
N LYS A 56 6.66 11.63 10.57
CA LYS A 56 6.10 10.36 11.06
C LYS A 56 4.67 10.05 10.59
N ALA A 57 4.16 10.77 9.58
CA ALA A 57 2.91 10.44 8.92
C ALA A 57 2.98 9.03 8.33
N ILE A 58 1.89 8.28 8.41
CA ILE A 58 1.84 6.89 7.95
C ILE A 58 0.97 6.79 6.69
N PHE A 59 1.49 6.07 5.71
CA PHE A 59 0.79 5.65 4.52
C PHE A 59 0.22 4.25 4.73
N TYR A 60 -1.10 4.13 4.59
CA TYR A 60 -1.86 2.91 4.79
C TYR A 60 -2.43 2.40 3.47
N ILE A 61 -2.49 1.08 3.33
CA ILE A 61 -3.33 0.40 2.34
C ILE A 61 -4.54 -0.14 3.07
N GLY A 62 -5.72 0.32 2.66
CA GLY A 62 -6.99 0.00 3.31
C GLY A 62 -7.92 -0.82 2.44
N ASN A 63 -9.07 -1.17 3.01
CA ASN A 63 -10.18 -1.77 2.29
C ASN A 63 -11.50 -1.03 2.56
N ILE A 64 -12.59 -1.49 1.95
CA ILE A 64 -13.90 -0.86 2.11
C ILE A 64 -14.43 -0.93 3.56
N SER A 65 -14.07 -1.96 4.33
CA SER A 65 -14.49 -2.14 5.73
C SER A 65 -14.01 -0.97 6.59
N ILE A 66 -12.71 -0.63 6.52
CA ILE A 66 -12.20 0.52 7.26
C ILE A 66 -12.68 1.85 6.66
N ALA A 67 -12.81 1.96 5.33
CA ALA A 67 -13.26 3.19 4.68
C ALA A 67 -14.66 3.62 5.14
N GLN A 68 -15.52 2.66 5.49
CA GLN A 68 -16.86 2.91 6.06
C GLN A 68 -16.84 3.19 7.56
N ASN A 69 -15.78 2.79 8.26
CA ASN A 69 -15.70 2.83 9.71
C ASN A 69 -14.95 4.07 10.21
N LYS A 70 -15.70 5.16 10.38
CA LYS A 70 -15.21 6.43 10.94
C LYS A 70 -14.42 6.26 12.25
N GLY A 71 -14.86 5.37 13.13
CA GLY A 71 -14.19 5.13 14.41
C GLY A 71 -12.79 4.55 14.24
N MET A 72 -12.66 3.57 13.34
CA MET A 72 -11.36 2.96 13.02
C MET A 72 -10.43 3.94 12.32
N LEU A 73 -10.94 4.72 11.35
CA LEU A 73 -10.17 5.77 10.69
C LEU A 73 -9.61 6.78 11.69
N LEU A 74 -10.46 7.32 12.58
CA LEU A 74 -10.05 8.28 13.60
C LEU A 74 -9.09 7.67 14.64
N SER A 75 -9.24 6.39 14.99
CA SER A 75 -8.31 5.71 15.91
C SER A 75 -6.88 5.59 15.37
N LYS A 76 -6.73 5.63 14.04
CA LYS A 76 -5.45 5.65 13.32
C LYS A 76 -5.07 7.04 12.83
N ASP A 77 -5.84 8.07 13.21
CA ASP A 77 -5.77 9.44 12.71
C ASP A 77 -5.76 9.56 11.17
N ILE A 78 -6.43 8.62 10.49
CA ILE A 78 -6.61 8.65 9.04
C ILE A 78 -7.75 9.62 8.72
N ARG A 79 -7.39 10.71 8.04
CA ARG A 79 -8.33 11.75 7.57
C ARG A 79 -8.26 11.98 6.07
N ASN A 80 -7.18 11.53 5.44
CA ASN A 80 -6.94 11.68 4.03
C ASN A 80 -7.11 10.32 3.35
N ILE A 81 -8.09 10.22 2.45
CA ILE A 81 -8.47 8.95 1.82
C ILE A 81 -8.42 9.08 0.31
N VAL A 82 -7.69 8.20 -0.36
CA VAL A 82 -7.74 8.04 -1.81
C VAL A 82 -8.79 6.97 -2.12
N ASN A 83 -9.89 7.37 -2.73
CA ASN A 83 -10.89 6.42 -3.20
C ASN A 83 -10.50 5.90 -4.58
N CYS A 84 -9.99 4.67 -4.61
CA CYS A 84 -9.55 4.00 -5.83
C CYS A 84 -10.67 3.29 -6.61
N GLN A 85 -11.90 3.30 -6.10
CA GLN A 85 -13.04 2.66 -6.75
C GLN A 85 -13.56 3.49 -7.94
N GLU A 86 -14.60 3.00 -8.62
CA GLU A 86 -15.17 3.67 -9.78
C GLU A 86 -15.68 5.10 -9.46
N ALA A 87 -15.83 5.94 -10.50
CA ALA A 87 -16.20 7.34 -10.32
C ALA A 87 -17.53 7.55 -9.56
N GLY A 88 -18.44 6.58 -9.60
CA GLY A 88 -19.72 6.61 -8.87
C GLY A 88 -19.69 6.02 -7.46
N SER A 89 -18.53 5.56 -6.97
CA SER A 89 -18.41 5.01 -5.61
C SER A 89 -18.61 6.09 -4.55
N GLU A 90 -19.18 5.71 -3.42
CA GLU A 90 -19.40 6.61 -2.31
C GLU A 90 -18.08 6.95 -1.61
N ASN A 91 -17.90 8.22 -1.23
CA ASN A 91 -16.94 8.64 -0.24
C ASN A 91 -17.67 8.72 1.11
N PHE A 92 -17.59 7.67 1.93
CA PHE A 92 -18.46 7.47 3.11
C PHE A 92 -18.49 8.62 4.12
N HIS A 93 -17.45 9.45 4.15
CA HIS A 93 -17.32 10.57 5.08
C HIS A 93 -17.08 11.92 4.38
N GLU A 94 -17.40 12.06 3.10
CA GLU A 94 -17.18 13.29 2.32
C GLU A 94 -17.94 14.51 2.87
N ALA A 95 -19.09 14.28 3.50
CA ALA A 95 -19.85 15.34 4.16
C ALA A 95 -19.22 15.83 5.48
N ASP A 96 -18.25 15.10 6.04
CA ASP A 96 -17.54 15.52 7.25
C ASP A 96 -16.28 16.31 6.87
N PRO A 97 -16.18 17.62 7.23
CA PRO A 97 -15.04 18.46 6.87
C PRO A 97 -13.71 18.01 7.48
N LYS A 98 -13.72 17.05 8.43
CA LYS A 98 -12.51 16.43 8.97
C LYS A 98 -11.84 15.47 8.01
N PHE A 99 -12.53 15.03 6.96
CA PHE A 99 -12.01 14.10 5.97
C PHE A 99 -11.76 14.80 4.65
N GLN A 100 -10.66 14.46 4.01
CA GLN A 100 -10.34 14.88 2.65
C GLN A 100 -10.26 13.65 1.76
N TYR A 101 -10.81 13.76 0.56
CA TYR A 101 -10.82 12.68 -0.41
C TYR A 101 -10.08 13.08 -1.68
N LEU A 102 -9.32 12.13 -2.22
CA LEU A 102 -8.93 12.11 -3.62
C LEU A 102 -9.70 10.99 -4.31
N ARG A 103 -10.52 11.33 -5.30
CA ARG A 103 -11.15 10.33 -6.16
C ARG A 103 -10.20 9.96 -7.28
N PHE A 104 -9.72 8.73 -7.29
CA PHE A 104 -8.71 8.26 -8.24
C PHE A 104 -9.09 6.87 -8.78
N PRO A 105 -10.04 6.77 -9.73
CA PRO A 105 -10.58 5.50 -10.21
C PRO A 105 -9.55 4.71 -11.01
N ILE A 106 -8.71 3.96 -10.29
CA ILE A 106 -7.55 3.28 -10.86
C ILE A 106 -7.95 2.23 -11.88
N SER A 107 -9.10 1.56 -11.70
CA SER A 107 -9.60 0.54 -12.64
C SER A 107 -9.86 1.07 -14.06
N LEU A 108 -9.93 2.39 -14.23
CA LEU A 108 -10.16 3.04 -15.51
C LEU A 108 -8.88 3.56 -16.17
N TRP A 109 -7.70 3.35 -15.55
CA TRP A 109 -6.43 3.92 -16.02
C TRP A 109 -6.16 3.57 -17.49
N ASN A 110 -6.43 2.34 -17.92
CA ASN A 110 -6.16 1.85 -19.27
C ASN A 110 -7.23 2.21 -20.31
N ARG A 111 -8.33 2.85 -19.90
CA ARG A 111 -9.41 3.26 -20.82
C ARG A 111 -9.12 4.57 -21.53
N ASP A 112 -8.21 5.37 -20.99
CA ASP A 112 -7.78 6.61 -21.59
C ASP A 112 -6.64 6.35 -22.59
N VAL A 113 -6.79 6.78 -23.84
CA VAL A 113 -5.72 6.63 -24.84
C VAL A 113 -4.43 7.35 -24.42
N ARG A 114 -4.54 8.39 -23.59
CA ARG A 114 -3.39 9.17 -23.12
C ARG A 114 -2.46 8.34 -22.23
N THR A 115 -2.99 7.40 -21.44
CA THR A 115 -2.20 6.56 -20.53
C THR A 115 -1.52 5.37 -21.21
N GLN A 116 -1.71 5.18 -22.52
CA GLN A 116 -1.08 4.13 -23.32
C GLN A 116 0.39 4.44 -23.67
N THR A 117 0.95 5.51 -23.08
CA THR A 117 2.36 5.87 -23.16
C THR A 117 2.91 5.97 -21.75
N ASP A 118 4.19 5.67 -21.57
CA ASP A 118 4.84 5.78 -20.26
C ASP A 118 4.66 7.17 -19.65
N GLU A 119 4.79 8.21 -20.48
CA GLU A 119 4.61 9.60 -20.05
C GLU A 119 3.17 9.90 -19.61
N GLY A 120 2.17 9.41 -20.35
CA GLY A 120 0.78 9.63 -19.97
C GLY A 120 0.36 8.82 -18.73
N LEU A 121 0.89 7.60 -18.55
CA LEU A 121 0.70 6.85 -17.31
C LEU A 121 1.37 7.56 -16.13
N ARG A 122 2.58 8.08 -16.32
CA ARG A 122 3.29 8.88 -15.32
C ARG A 122 2.48 10.11 -14.91
N LEU A 123 1.96 10.87 -15.87
CA LEU A 123 1.12 12.04 -15.60
C LEU A 123 -0.20 11.68 -14.90
N TYR A 124 -0.80 10.54 -15.24
CA TYR A 124 -1.98 10.03 -14.56
C TYR A 124 -1.69 9.69 -13.08
N MET A 125 -0.61 8.94 -12.82
CA MET A 125 -0.19 8.57 -11.46
C MET A 125 0.33 9.76 -10.66
N GLN A 126 0.88 10.77 -11.32
CA GLN A 126 1.38 11.98 -10.68
C GLN A 126 0.31 12.70 -9.85
N VAL A 127 -0.97 12.64 -10.27
CA VAL A 127 -2.08 13.20 -9.48
C VAL A 127 -2.21 12.50 -8.12
N LEU A 128 -2.03 11.18 -8.08
CA LEU A 128 -2.03 10.41 -6.83
C LEU A 128 -0.81 10.77 -5.99
N PHE A 129 0.39 10.73 -6.59
CA PHE A 129 1.65 10.99 -5.89
C PHE A 129 1.71 12.40 -5.29
N ASP A 130 1.48 13.43 -6.09
CA ASP A 130 1.51 14.82 -5.64
C ASP A 130 0.50 15.07 -4.51
N TRP A 131 -0.66 14.42 -4.57
CA TRP A 131 -1.67 14.55 -3.51
C TRP A 131 -1.23 13.88 -2.22
N VAL A 132 -0.76 12.63 -2.29
CA VAL A 132 -0.29 11.84 -1.14
C VAL A 132 0.90 12.52 -0.47
N ASP A 133 1.92 12.89 -1.26
CA ASP A 133 3.15 13.52 -0.78
C ASP A 133 2.83 14.81 -0.01
N ALA A 134 1.97 15.67 -0.56
CA ALA A 134 1.58 16.92 0.08
C ALA A 134 0.85 16.75 1.43
N ARG A 135 0.31 15.57 1.75
CA ARG A 135 -0.28 15.26 3.06
C ARG A 135 0.74 14.68 4.01
N LEU A 136 1.55 13.73 3.53
CA LEU A 136 2.58 13.09 4.33
C LEU A 136 3.64 14.11 4.79
N GLU A 137 3.99 15.07 3.94
CA GLU A 137 4.85 16.22 4.26
C GLU A 137 4.25 17.15 5.34
N LYS A 138 2.93 17.16 5.51
CA LYS A 138 2.25 17.91 6.57
C LYS A 138 2.11 17.13 7.89
N GLY A 139 2.54 15.87 7.93
CA GLY A 139 2.33 15.00 9.09
C GLY A 139 0.96 14.34 9.12
N GLU A 140 0.23 14.32 8.01
CA GLU A 140 -1.12 13.78 7.96
C GLU A 140 -1.13 12.37 7.39
N ASN A 141 -1.76 11.42 8.08
CA ASN A 141 -1.86 10.04 7.61
C ASN A 141 -2.77 9.94 6.38
N VAL A 142 -2.37 9.11 5.43
CA VAL A 142 -3.09 8.85 4.19
C VAL A 142 -3.43 7.37 4.09
N MET A 143 -4.65 7.06 3.63
CA MET A 143 -5.07 5.71 3.27
C MET A 143 -5.48 5.65 1.81
N VAL A 144 -5.05 4.60 1.11
CA VAL A 144 -5.41 4.29 -0.27
C VAL A 144 -6.25 3.02 -0.33
#